data_AF-J3C0T2-F1
#
_entry.id   AF-J3C0T2-F1
#
_cell.length_a   1.000
_cell.length_b   1.000
_cell.length_c   1.000
_cell.angle_alpha   90.00
_cell.angle_beta   90.00
_cell.angle_gamma   90.00
#
_symmetry.space_group_name_H-M   'P 1'
#
loop_
_entity.id
_entity.type
_entity.pdbx_description
1 polymer ?
#
loop_
_entity_poly.entity_id
_entity_poly.type
_entity_poly.pdbx_seq_one_letter_code
_entity_poly.pdbx_strand_id
1 'polypeptide(L)'
;MRIIVLAVLLILIGCKDSALKESNKKPLNDVAFKKISKESNTKNIQSKDLKTKNQDSTDIWKGKYYFEAKNKDDLKTSFEISIKQLGDISLKYISDGNKPETYNHIVGELINPEKLKINFNMNYDEMGIIFLEKDEDEFSISGEPIYFINPGNDNVSIKKIE
;
A
#
# COMPACT_ATOMS: atom_id res chain seq x y z
N MET A 1 -11.20 -12.36 66.50
CA MET A 1 -11.35 -10.99 67.06
C MET A 1 -9.97 -10.34 67.01
N ARG A 2 -9.72 -9.20 66.39
CA ARG A 2 -10.56 -8.02 66.16
C ARG A 2 -10.32 -7.48 64.75
N ILE A 3 -11.44 -7.11 64.13
CA ILE A 3 -11.54 -6.37 62.88
C ILE A 3 -11.24 -4.90 63.24
N ILE A 4 -10.32 -4.26 62.51
CA ILE A 4 -10.24 -2.80 62.48
C ILE A 4 -10.75 -2.39 61.10
N VAL A 5 -12.02 -2.00 61.09
CA VAL A 5 -12.64 -1.20 60.05
C VAL A 5 -12.10 0.21 60.23
N LEU A 6 -11.47 0.78 59.21
CA LEU A 6 -11.57 2.23 59.02
C LEU A 6 -11.77 2.56 57.56
N ALA A 7 -12.75 3.42 57.38
CA ALA A 7 -13.48 3.71 56.17
C ALA A 7 -12.94 5.00 55.53
N VAL A 8 -13.02 5.03 54.19
CA VAL A 8 -13.43 6.18 53.37
C VAL A 8 -12.49 7.40 53.33
N LEU A 9 -11.95 7.67 52.12
CA LEU A 9 -12.30 8.91 51.42
C LEU A 9 -12.19 8.74 49.90
N LEU A 10 -13.32 8.93 49.22
CA LEU A 10 -13.45 9.13 47.78
C LEU A 10 -12.75 10.43 47.37
N ILE A 11 -11.86 10.38 46.39
CA ILE A 11 -11.55 11.56 45.57
C ILE A 11 -12.18 11.35 44.21
N LEU A 12 -13.06 12.32 43.94
CA LEU A 12 -13.91 12.53 42.80
C LEU A 12 -13.11 13.07 41.60
N ILE A 13 -13.62 12.71 40.41
CA ILE A 13 -13.63 13.47 39.16
C ILE A 13 -12.34 13.50 38.34
N GLY A 14 -12.41 12.80 37.20
CA GLY A 14 -11.54 12.98 36.04
C GLY A 14 -12.06 12.26 34.79
N CYS A 15 -13.39 12.20 34.58
CA CYS A 15 -13.94 11.86 33.26
C CYS A 15 -13.62 13.01 32.31
N LYS A 16 -12.68 12.79 31.38
CA LYS A 16 -12.53 13.64 30.21
C LYS A 16 -13.44 13.06 29.12
N ASP A 17 -14.68 13.56 29.12
CA ASP A 17 -15.58 13.40 27.99
C ASP A 17 -15.03 14.22 26.82
N SER A 18 -14.60 13.55 25.76
CA SER A 18 -14.44 14.19 24.44
C SER A 18 -15.70 13.92 23.64
N ALA A 19 -16.73 14.72 23.89
CA ALA A 19 -17.91 14.77 23.05
C ALA A 19 -17.60 15.46 21.72
N LEU A 20 -18.08 14.83 20.66
CA LEU A 20 -18.52 15.35 19.36
C LEU A 20 -18.17 16.82 19.02
N LYS A 21 -17.50 17.00 17.87
CA LYS A 21 -17.88 18.05 16.93
C LYS A 21 -18.45 17.42 15.67
N GLU A 22 -19.78 17.29 15.65
CA GLU A 22 -20.54 17.37 14.41
C GLU A 22 -20.41 18.81 13.87
N SER A 23 -19.88 18.97 12.66
CA SER A 23 -20.17 20.16 11.85
C SER A 23 -21.30 19.83 10.89
N ASN A 24 -22.44 20.47 11.14
CA ASN A 24 -23.67 20.42 10.37
C ASN A 24 -23.46 20.71 8.87
N LYS A 25 -24.19 19.95 8.04
CA LYS A 25 -24.49 20.27 6.63
C LYS A 25 -25.41 21.50 6.54
N LYS A 26 -25.21 22.35 5.52
CA LYS A 26 -26.33 22.82 4.67
C LYS A 26 -25.85 23.11 3.24
N PRO A 27 -26.71 22.93 2.23
CA PRO A 27 -26.30 22.81 0.82
C PRO A 27 -26.56 24.07 -0.01
N LEU A 28 -26.07 23.97 -1.25
CA LEU A 28 -26.55 24.62 -2.48
C LEU A 28 -26.02 26.04 -2.75
N ASN A 29 -25.38 26.20 -3.91
CA ASN A 29 -25.84 27.10 -4.97
C ASN A 29 -25.16 26.75 -6.30
N ASP A 30 -26.02 26.48 -7.29
CA ASP A 30 -25.70 26.35 -8.71
C ASP A 30 -24.94 27.58 -9.22
N VAL A 31 -23.84 27.36 -9.93
CA VAL A 31 -23.34 28.33 -10.90
C VAL A 31 -23.21 27.63 -12.24
N ALA A 32 -24.18 27.94 -13.09
CA ALA A 32 -24.20 27.62 -14.50
C ALA A 32 -22.96 28.18 -15.21
N PHE A 33 -22.20 27.32 -15.89
CA PHE A 33 -21.35 27.75 -17.00
C PHE A 33 -21.94 27.21 -18.29
N LYS A 34 -22.72 28.07 -18.96
CA LYS A 34 -23.19 27.85 -20.32
C LYS A 34 -22.36 28.68 -21.29
N LYS A 35 -21.67 27.96 -22.18
CA LYS A 35 -21.42 28.27 -23.60
C LYS A 35 -20.47 29.42 -23.95
N ILE A 36 -19.30 29.05 -24.49
CA ILE A 36 -18.88 29.55 -25.80
C ILE A 36 -18.43 28.36 -26.67
N SER A 37 -19.02 28.31 -27.86
CA SER A 37 -18.88 27.35 -28.95
C SER A 37 -17.92 27.84 -30.04
N LYS A 38 -17.23 26.91 -30.72
CA LYS A 38 -17.10 26.73 -32.20
C LYS A 38 -15.90 25.80 -32.46
N GLU A 39 -16.12 24.54 -32.88
CA GLU A 39 -16.03 24.04 -34.28
C GLU A 39 -14.66 24.30 -34.93
N SER A 40 -13.92 23.36 -35.51
CA SER A 40 -14.29 22.11 -36.18
C SER A 40 -13.05 21.23 -36.46
N ASN A 41 -13.18 19.90 -36.37
CA ASN A 41 -12.94 19.00 -37.51
C ASN A 41 -13.09 17.52 -37.13
N THR A 42 -14.05 16.90 -37.78
CA THR A 42 -14.42 15.49 -37.72
C THR A 42 -13.35 14.64 -38.41
N LYS A 43 -12.73 13.71 -37.68
CA LYS A 43 -12.21 12.47 -38.27
C LYS A 43 -12.62 11.28 -37.42
N ASN A 44 -13.45 10.47 -38.06
CA ASN A 44 -13.93 9.17 -37.67
C ASN A 44 -12.74 8.23 -37.37
N ILE A 45 -12.53 7.86 -36.10
CA ILE A 45 -11.78 6.64 -35.77
C ILE A 45 -12.64 5.85 -34.80
N GLN A 46 -13.21 4.80 -35.37
CA GLN A 46 -13.90 3.69 -34.74
C GLN A 46 -13.02 3.14 -33.60
N SER A 47 -13.28 3.59 -32.37
CA SER A 47 -12.65 3.02 -31.18
C SER A 47 -13.36 1.71 -30.93
N LYS A 48 -12.64 0.61 -31.18
CA LYS A 48 -13.02 -0.74 -30.78
C LYS A 48 -13.59 -0.71 -29.37
N ASP A 49 -14.74 -1.37 -29.19
CA ASP A 49 -15.19 -1.85 -27.88
C ASP A 49 -14.06 -2.65 -27.24
N LEU A 50 -13.22 -1.97 -26.45
CA LEU A 50 -12.41 -2.61 -25.42
C LEU A 50 -13.44 -3.07 -24.40
N LYS A 51 -13.85 -4.33 -24.53
CA LYS A 51 -14.42 -5.09 -23.41
C LYS A 51 -13.41 -4.98 -22.28
N THR A 52 -13.60 -3.99 -21.40
CA THR A 52 -13.03 -3.97 -20.07
C THR A 52 -13.63 -5.17 -19.37
N LYS A 53 -12.95 -6.30 -19.51
CA LYS A 53 -13.14 -7.46 -18.67
C LYS A 53 -12.84 -6.92 -17.28
N ASN A 54 -13.88 -6.73 -16.46
CA ASN A 54 -13.75 -6.52 -15.03
C ASN A 54 -13.10 -7.77 -14.44
N GLN A 55 -11.78 -7.89 -14.67
CA GLN A 55 -10.93 -8.80 -13.93
C GLN A 55 -10.83 -8.16 -12.56
N ASP A 56 -11.27 -8.91 -11.55
CA ASP A 56 -11.22 -8.48 -10.18
C ASP A 56 -9.80 -7.96 -9.89
N SER A 57 -9.67 -6.69 -9.50
CA SER A 57 -8.36 -6.01 -9.38
C SER A 57 -7.40 -6.74 -8.43
N THR A 58 -7.92 -7.62 -7.58
CA THR A 58 -7.16 -8.48 -6.67
C THR A 58 -6.47 -9.65 -7.36
N ASP A 59 -6.99 -10.13 -8.51
CA ASP A 59 -6.46 -11.31 -9.19
C ASP A 59 -5.18 -11.00 -9.99
N ILE A 60 -4.98 -9.75 -10.42
CA ILE A 60 -3.80 -9.35 -11.21
C ILE A 60 -2.49 -9.51 -10.42
N TRP A 61 -2.57 -9.34 -9.10
CA TRP A 61 -1.45 -9.41 -8.17
C TRP A 61 -1.10 -10.83 -7.73
N LYS A 62 -1.97 -11.81 -8.03
CA LYS A 62 -1.70 -13.19 -7.66
C LYS A 62 -0.51 -13.72 -8.44
N GLY A 63 0.44 -14.33 -7.73
CA GLY A 63 1.63 -14.91 -8.36
C GLY A 63 2.86 -14.89 -7.47
N LYS A 64 4.01 -15.15 -8.09
CA LYS A 64 5.33 -15.08 -7.46
C LYS A 64 6.18 -14.01 -8.11
N TYR A 65 6.87 -13.22 -7.30
CA TYR A 65 7.71 -12.11 -7.73
C TYR A 65 9.10 -12.24 -7.15
N TYR A 66 10.10 -11.84 -7.94
CA TYR A 66 11.48 -11.82 -7.51
C TYR A 66 12.16 -10.51 -7.85
N PHE A 67 12.92 -10.00 -6.88
CA PHE A 67 13.81 -8.88 -7.03
C PHE A 67 15.17 -9.21 -6.40
N GLU A 68 16.23 -8.77 -7.06
CA GLU A 68 17.59 -8.82 -6.54
C GLU A 68 18.37 -7.63 -7.08
N ALA A 69 19.13 -6.96 -6.20
CA ALA A 69 20.06 -5.91 -6.58
C ALA A 69 21.28 -5.92 -5.65
N LYS A 70 22.33 -5.23 -6.10
CA LYS A 70 23.54 -4.96 -5.32
C LYS A 70 23.70 -3.45 -5.15
N ASN A 71 24.19 -3.03 -3.99
CA ASN A 71 24.57 -1.64 -3.77
C ASN A 71 26.00 -1.35 -4.30
N LYS A 72 26.51 -0.13 -4.08
CA LYS A 72 27.86 0.30 -4.52
C LYS A 72 29.01 -0.50 -3.90
N ASP A 73 28.77 -1.15 -2.76
CA ASP A 73 29.75 -1.96 -2.03
C ASP A 73 29.59 -3.46 -2.36
N ASP A 74 28.90 -3.80 -3.46
CA ASP A 74 28.59 -5.15 -3.92
C ASP A 74 27.73 -6.00 -2.97
N LEU A 75 27.15 -5.39 -1.93
CA LEU A 75 26.28 -6.06 -0.97
C LEU A 75 24.93 -6.38 -1.62
N LYS A 76 24.55 -7.66 -1.60
CA LYS A 76 23.34 -8.15 -2.27
C LYS A 76 22.11 -8.04 -1.35
N THR A 77 21.01 -7.58 -1.92
CA THR A 77 19.68 -7.65 -1.29
C THR A 77 18.67 -8.25 -2.25
N SER A 78 17.79 -9.12 -1.75
CA SER A 78 16.73 -9.74 -2.56
C SER A 78 15.41 -9.89 -1.82
N PHE A 79 14.33 -9.85 -2.59
CA PHE A 79 12.97 -10.12 -2.14
C PHE A 79 12.36 -11.25 -2.98
N GLU A 80 11.87 -12.29 -2.31
CA GLU A 80 11.00 -13.31 -2.90
C GLU A 80 9.59 -13.10 -2.33
N ILE A 81 8.62 -12.76 -3.18
CA ILE A 81 7.26 -12.40 -2.76
C ILE A 81 6.28 -13.39 -3.40
N SER A 82 5.38 -13.98 -2.62
CA SER A 82 4.28 -14.78 -3.13
C SER A 82 2.95 -14.24 -2.63
N ILE A 83 2.06 -13.94 -3.56
CA ILE A 83 0.74 -13.38 -3.31
C ILE A 83 -0.28 -14.43 -3.72
N LYS A 84 -0.96 -15.04 -2.75
CA LYS A 84 -2.11 -15.93 -3.04
C LYS A 84 -3.40 -15.12 -3.17
N GLN A 85 -3.54 -14.14 -2.27
CA GLN A 85 -4.60 -13.14 -2.19
C GLN A 85 -4.09 -11.99 -1.33
N LEU A 86 -4.77 -10.84 -1.31
CA LEU A 86 -4.32 -9.67 -0.55
C LEU A 86 -4.16 -9.93 0.95
N GLY A 87 -4.95 -10.83 1.53
CA GLY A 87 -4.84 -11.22 2.94
C GLY A 87 -3.87 -12.38 3.24
N ASP A 88 -3.18 -12.92 2.23
CA ASP A 88 -2.20 -14.00 2.41
C ASP A 88 -1.02 -13.81 1.47
N ILE A 89 -0.11 -12.93 1.89
CA ILE A 89 1.17 -12.67 1.23
C ILE A 89 2.29 -13.26 2.09
N SER A 90 3.23 -13.94 1.43
CA SER A 90 4.49 -14.35 2.03
C SER A 90 5.65 -13.62 1.37
N LEU A 91 6.59 -13.14 2.18
CA LEU A 91 7.77 -12.40 1.73
C LEU A 91 9.01 -12.97 2.42
N LYS A 92 10.04 -13.27 1.64
CA LYS A 92 11.37 -13.61 2.14
C LYS A 92 12.34 -12.51 1.73
N TYR A 93 12.93 -11.88 2.74
CA TYR A 93 13.91 -10.81 2.63
C TYR A 93 15.29 -11.38 2.92
N ILE A 94 16.25 -11.09 2.05
CA ILE A 94 17.66 -11.49 2.24
C ILE A 94 18.49 -10.23 2.11
N SER A 95 19.13 -9.84 3.21
CA SER A 95 20.13 -8.78 3.27
C SER A 95 21.53 -9.41 3.35
N ASP A 96 22.52 -8.77 2.71
CA ASP A 96 23.89 -9.25 2.70
C ASP A 96 24.43 -9.50 4.12
N GLY A 97 25.11 -10.63 4.31
CA GLY A 97 25.66 -11.03 5.61
C GLY A 97 24.64 -11.44 6.68
N ASN A 98 23.34 -11.32 6.40
CA ASN A 98 22.27 -11.64 7.35
C ASN A 98 21.55 -12.95 6.99
N LYS A 99 20.93 -13.58 8.00
CA LYS A 99 20.07 -14.73 7.77
C LYS A 99 18.81 -14.27 7.03
N PRO A 100 18.28 -15.07 6.09
CA PRO A 100 16.99 -14.78 5.45
C PRO A 100 15.89 -14.58 6.50
N GLU A 101 15.15 -13.49 6.37
CA GLU A 101 13.97 -13.19 7.17
C GLU A 101 12.73 -13.57 6.37
N THR A 102 11.80 -14.31 6.98
CA THR A 102 10.58 -14.76 6.31
C THR A 102 9.37 -14.27 7.07
N TYR A 103 8.45 -13.66 6.31
CA TYR A 103 7.22 -13.06 6.78
C TYR A 103 6.06 -13.74 6.07
N ASN A 104 5.03 -14.13 6.80
CA ASN A 104 3.88 -14.87 6.28
C ASN A 104 2.58 -14.22 6.74
N HIS A 105 1.49 -14.48 6.01
CA HIS A 105 0.17 -13.94 6.30
C HIS A 105 0.15 -12.40 6.39
N ILE A 106 1.00 -11.76 5.58
CA ILE A 106 1.00 -10.30 5.45
C ILE A 106 -0.27 -9.89 4.70
N VAL A 107 -0.89 -8.80 5.17
CA VAL A 107 -2.01 -8.16 4.50
C VAL A 107 -1.49 -7.04 3.62
N GLY A 108 -1.76 -7.14 2.32
CA GLY A 108 -1.52 -6.11 1.33
C GLY A 108 -2.67 -5.11 1.25
N GLU A 109 -2.34 -3.85 1.02
CA GLU A 109 -3.28 -2.73 0.89
C GLU A 109 -3.22 -2.19 -0.55
N LEU A 110 -4.33 -2.25 -1.29
CA LEU A 110 -4.41 -1.61 -2.60
C LEU A 110 -4.50 -0.10 -2.40
N ILE A 111 -3.48 0.63 -2.89
CA ILE A 111 -3.52 2.09 -2.96
C ILE A 111 -4.41 2.52 -4.12
N ASN A 112 -4.31 1.80 -5.23
CA ASN A 112 -5.18 1.86 -6.39
C ASN A 112 -5.12 0.50 -7.14
N PRO A 113 -5.87 0.28 -8.23
CA PRO A 113 -5.85 -1.00 -8.95
C PRO A 113 -4.47 -1.44 -9.47
N GLU A 114 -3.56 -0.51 -9.67
CA GLU A 114 -2.23 -0.69 -10.26
C GLU A 114 -1.09 -0.57 -9.23
N LYS A 115 -1.42 -0.33 -7.95
CA LYS A 115 -0.42 -0.18 -6.87
C LYS A 115 -0.84 -0.90 -5.60
N LEU A 116 -0.03 -1.88 -5.21
CA LEU A 116 -0.17 -2.67 -3.99
C LEU A 116 0.91 -2.28 -2.99
N LYS A 117 0.51 -1.91 -1.77
CA LYS A 117 1.41 -1.68 -0.64
C LYS A 117 1.50 -2.94 0.21
N ILE A 118 2.72 -3.30 0.62
CA ILE A 118 3.00 -4.43 1.51
C ILE A 118 3.86 -3.91 2.66
N ASN A 119 3.28 -3.86 3.86
CA ASN A 119 4.04 -3.63 5.10
C ASN A 119 4.44 -5.00 5.66
N PHE A 120 5.65 -5.45 5.35
CA PHE A 120 6.13 -6.78 5.73
C PHE A 120 6.75 -6.82 7.13
N ASN A 121 7.22 -5.68 7.66
CA ASN A 121 7.71 -5.59 9.03
C ASN A 121 7.32 -4.26 9.69
N MET A 122 6.29 -4.30 10.56
CA MET A 122 5.78 -3.12 11.26
C MET A 122 6.74 -2.51 12.28
N ASN A 123 7.82 -3.22 12.65
CA ASN A 123 8.84 -2.69 13.56
C ASN A 123 9.88 -1.83 12.82
N TYR A 124 9.90 -1.89 11.50
CA TYR A 124 10.78 -1.09 10.66
C TYR A 124 9.91 -0.04 9.95
N ASP A 125 9.94 1.21 10.42
CA ASP A 125 9.04 2.30 10.01
C ASP A 125 8.71 2.31 8.50
N GLU A 126 9.48 3.02 7.70
CA GLU A 126 9.32 3.02 6.24
C GLU A 126 10.13 1.89 5.60
N MET A 127 11.16 1.41 6.30
CA MET A 127 12.04 0.29 5.88
C MET A 127 11.34 -1.08 5.91
N GLY A 128 10.15 -1.18 6.47
CA GLY A 128 9.31 -2.38 6.44
C GLY A 128 8.25 -2.34 5.34
N ILE A 129 8.26 -1.32 4.48
CA ILE A 129 7.22 -1.07 3.48
C ILE A 129 7.82 -1.15 2.08
N ILE A 130 7.21 -1.97 1.24
CA ILE A 130 7.45 -1.98 -0.21
C ILE A 130 6.14 -1.74 -0.95
N PHE A 131 6.26 -1.28 -2.19
CA PHE A 131 5.16 -1.17 -3.12
C PHE A 131 5.43 -2.03 -4.35
N LEU A 132 4.40 -2.71 -4.84
CA LEU A 132 4.39 -3.30 -6.17
C LEU A 132 3.53 -2.43 -7.07
N GLU A 133 4.05 -2.09 -8.23
CA GLU A 133 3.38 -1.24 -9.23
C GLU A 133 3.26 -2.02 -10.54
N LYS A 134 2.12 -1.93 -11.19
CA LYS A 134 1.83 -2.55 -12.48
C LYS A 134 1.56 -1.46 -13.50
N ASP A 135 2.34 -1.45 -14.58
CA ASP A 135 2.11 -0.59 -15.74
C ASP A 135 1.99 -1.49 -16.98
N GLU A 136 0.85 -1.42 -17.68
CA GLU A 136 0.50 -2.35 -18.75
C GLU A 136 0.73 -3.83 -18.37
N ASP A 137 1.74 -4.50 -18.90
CA ASP A 137 2.10 -5.89 -18.57
C ASP A 137 3.40 -6.02 -17.74
N GLU A 138 3.97 -4.89 -17.33
CA GLU A 138 5.18 -4.81 -16.53
C GLU A 138 4.88 -4.63 -15.05
N PHE A 139 5.74 -5.21 -14.21
CA PHE A 139 5.68 -5.08 -12.77
C PHE A 139 6.97 -4.46 -12.27
N SER A 140 6.86 -3.66 -11.22
CA SER A 140 7.99 -2.97 -10.61
C SER A 140 7.85 -2.91 -9.09
N ILE A 141 8.97 -2.77 -8.38
CA ILE A 141 9.06 -2.67 -6.92
C ILE A 141 9.70 -1.35 -6.52
N SER A 142 9.09 -0.69 -5.54
CA SER A 142 9.57 0.57 -4.98
C SER A 142 9.43 0.61 -3.46
N GLY A 143 9.95 1.68 -2.85
CA GLY A 143 9.91 1.92 -1.40
C GLY A 143 11.30 2.20 -0.81
N GLU A 144 11.33 2.63 0.46
CA GLU A 144 12.57 2.94 1.18
C GLU A 144 13.59 1.80 1.12
N PRO A 145 13.24 0.51 1.37
CA PRO A 145 14.19 -0.59 1.26
C PRO A 145 14.85 -0.69 -0.11
N ILE A 146 14.15 -0.30 -1.19
CA ILE A 146 14.67 -0.33 -2.56
C ILE A 146 15.61 0.86 -2.79
N TYR A 147 15.22 2.05 -2.31
CA TYR A 147 16.05 3.26 -2.39
C TYR A 147 17.43 3.08 -1.75
N PHE A 148 17.49 2.46 -0.57
CA PHE A 148 18.75 2.21 0.14
C PHE A 148 19.69 1.25 -0.61
N ILE A 149 19.15 0.34 -1.42
CA ILE A 149 19.95 -0.57 -2.24
C ILE A 149 20.50 0.17 -3.45
N ASN A 150 19.71 1.06 -4.07
CA ASN A 150 20.09 1.78 -5.28
C ASN A 150 19.68 3.27 -5.23
N PRO A 151 20.47 4.13 -4.55
CA PRO A 151 20.14 5.54 -4.40
C PRO A 151 20.02 6.24 -5.75
N GLY A 152 18.85 6.84 -6.03
CA GLY A 152 18.56 7.57 -7.27
C GLY A 152 17.74 6.79 -8.29
N ASN A 153 17.38 5.52 -8.02
CA ASN A 153 16.32 4.83 -8.74
C ASN A 153 15.40 4.06 -7.79
N ASP A 154 14.30 4.72 -7.43
CA ASP A 154 13.36 4.28 -6.40
C ASP A 154 12.40 3.20 -6.91
N ASN A 155 12.40 2.94 -8.22
CA ASN A 155 11.56 1.92 -8.84
C ASN A 155 12.37 0.99 -9.74
N VAL A 156 12.23 -0.32 -9.54
CA VAL A 156 12.96 -1.33 -10.31
C VAL A 156 12.00 -2.38 -10.85
N SER A 157 12.14 -2.72 -12.13
CA SER A 157 11.36 -3.79 -12.75
C SER A 157 11.57 -5.12 -12.01
N ILE A 158 10.49 -5.83 -11.76
CA ILE A 158 10.50 -7.15 -11.12
C ILE A 158 9.93 -8.21 -12.06
N LYS A 159 10.41 -9.44 -11.89
CA LYS A 159 9.92 -10.57 -12.68
C LYS A 159 8.76 -11.23 -11.95
N LYS A 160 7.61 -11.32 -12.61
CA LYS A 160 6.56 -12.29 -12.25
C LYS A 160 6.97 -13.65 -12.79
N ILE A 161 7.17 -14.62 -11.90
CA ILE A 161 7.73 -15.94 -12.24
C ILE A 161 6.61 -16.94 -12.55
N GLU A 162 5.46 -16.82 -11.87
CA GLU A 162 4.27 -17.68 -12.00
C GLU A 162 3.00 -16.87 -11.76
#